data_AF-A0A7C4AVG1-F1
#
_entry.id   AF-A0A7C4AVG1-F1
#
_cell.length_a   1.000
_cell.length_b   1.000
_cell.length_c   1.000
_cell.angle_alpha   90.00
_cell.angle_beta   90.00
_cell.angle_gamma   90.00
#
_symmetry.space_group_name_H-M   'P 1'
#
loop_
_entity.id
_entity.type
_entity.pdbx_description
1 polymer ?
#
loop_
_entity_poly.entity_id
_entity_poly.type
_entity_poly.pdbx_seq_one_letter_code
_entity_poly.pdbx_strand_id
1 'polypeptide(L)'
;MRCPYCGAENKDTARFCKKCRKELISKPAVVSEPLWQPTLKWYARTLAIIYAGLIVLYFVASIVLKPYIRKIPAEVTPWLKTEKTPAK
;
A
#
# COMPACT_ATOMS: atom_id res chain seq x y z
N MET A 1 13.21 -12.57 38.34
CA MET A 1 12.89 -11.25 38.92
C MET A 1 12.75 -11.29 40.43
N ARG A 2 13.38 -10.33 41.10
CA ARG A 2 13.35 -10.19 42.55
C ARG A 2 12.07 -9.48 43.00
N CYS A 3 11.38 -10.04 44.00
CA CYS A 3 10.18 -9.43 44.56
C CYS A 3 10.52 -8.14 45.32
N PRO A 4 9.89 -6.99 45.02
CA PRO A 4 10.17 -5.72 45.71
C PRO A 4 9.71 -5.72 47.17
N TYR A 5 8.81 -6.63 47.57
CA TYR A 5 8.25 -6.67 48.92
C TYR A 5 9.01 -7.56 49.90
N CYS A 6 9.63 -8.64 49.43
CA CYS A 6 10.30 -9.61 50.32
C CYS A 6 11.70 -10.02 49.83
N GLY A 7 12.16 -9.49 48.69
CA GLY A 7 13.49 -9.76 48.15
C GLY A 7 13.69 -11.17 47.59
N ALA A 8 12.66 -12.02 47.52
CA ALA A 8 12.77 -13.38 46.99
C ALA A 8 12.87 -13.40 45.45
N GLU A 9 13.71 -14.28 44.91
CA GLU A 9 13.87 -14.48 43.46
C GLU A 9 12.72 -15.33 42.89
N ASN A 10 12.01 -14.81 41.89
CA ASN A 10 10.90 -15.48 41.21
C ASN A 10 11.19 -15.60 39.70
N LYS A 11 10.48 -16.49 39.00
CA LYS A 11 10.54 -16.56 37.53
C LYS A 11 10.04 -15.24 36.93
N ASP A 12 10.59 -14.81 35.80
CA ASP A 12 10.20 -13.54 35.15
C ASP A 12 8.75 -13.55 34.64
N THR A 13 8.17 -14.73 34.46
CA THR A 13 6.77 -14.94 34.09
C THR A 13 5.84 -15.16 35.28
N ALA A 14 6.35 -15.16 36.52
CA ALA A 14 5.54 -15.40 37.72
C ALA A 14 4.64 -14.18 38.00
N ARG A 15 3.31 -14.38 37.95
CA ARG A 15 2.32 -13.35 38.33
C ARG A 15 2.30 -13.05 39.83
N PHE A 16 2.70 -14.03 40.66
CA PHE A 16 2.72 -13.91 42.11
C PHE A 16 4.06 -14.37 42.69
N CYS A 17 4.47 -13.75 43.79
CA CYS A 17 5.68 -14.15 44.51
C CYS A 17 5.48 -15.49 45.23
N LYS A 18 6.43 -16.42 45.05
CA LYS A 18 6.40 -17.75 45.68
C LYS A 18 6.49 -17.72 47.22
N LYS A 19 7.00 -16.62 47.79
CA LYS A 19 7.25 -16.48 49.24
C LYS A 19 6.17 -15.67 49.95
N CYS A 20 5.90 -14.44 49.48
CA CYS A 20 4.96 -13.54 50.15
C CYS A 20 3.56 -13.50 49.49
N ARG A 21 3.36 -14.23 48.38
CA ARG A 21 2.11 -14.30 47.60
C ARG A 21 1.58 -12.96 47.05
N LYS A 22 2.33 -11.86 47.19
CA LYS A 22 2.00 -10.57 46.56
C LYS A 22 2.19 -10.67 45.05
N GLU A 23 1.35 -9.93 44.33
CA GLU A 23 1.42 -9.82 42.87
C GLU A 23 2.74 -9.18 42.44
N LEU A 24 3.36 -9.78 41.42
CA LEU A 24 4.52 -9.23 40.75
C LEU A 24 3.99 -8.61 39.46
N ILE A 25 4.12 -7.29 39.33
CA ILE A 25 3.60 -6.53 38.19
C ILE A 25 4.32 -7.03 36.93
N SER A 26 3.73 -8.01 36.25
CA SER A 26 4.17 -8.42 34.93
C SER A 26 3.79 -7.28 33.99
N LYS A 27 4.78 -6.52 33.52
CA LYS A 27 4.54 -5.54 32.45
C LYS A 27 3.82 -6.28 31.31
N PRO A 28 2.59 -5.89 30.94
CA PRO A 28 1.95 -6.50 29.79
C PRO A 28 2.78 -6.17 28.56
N ALA A 29 2.82 -7.11 27.61
CA ALA A 29 3.47 -6.95 26.33
C ALA A 29 3.08 -5.60 25.72
N VAL A 30 4.09 -4.89 25.23
CA VAL A 30 3.99 -3.59 24.56
C VAL A 30 2.79 -3.62 23.60
N VAL A 31 1.75 -2.85 23.93
CA VAL A 31 0.69 -2.51 22.99
C VAL A 31 1.33 -1.56 21.99
N SER A 32 1.88 -2.09 20.89
CA SER A 32 2.19 -1.27 19.73
C SER A 32 0.87 -0.71 19.23
N GLU A 33 0.69 0.61 19.32
CA GLU A 33 -0.50 1.28 18.81
C GLU A 33 -0.80 0.83 17.37
N PRO A 34 -2.09 0.70 17.00
CA PRO A 34 -2.44 0.29 15.66
C PRO A 34 -1.87 1.32 14.67
N LEU A 35 -0.95 0.87 13.82
CA LEU A 35 -0.52 1.61 12.64
C LEU A 35 -1.78 1.98 11.85
N TRP A 36 -1.96 3.26 11.55
CA TRP A 36 -3.13 3.77 10.84
C TRP A 36 -3.42 2.97 9.56
N GLN A 37 -4.64 2.44 9.43
CA GLN A 37 -5.10 1.74 8.22
C GLN A 37 -6.39 2.39 7.68
N PRO A 38 -6.39 2.86 6.43
CA PRO A 38 -7.59 3.45 5.84
C PRO A 38 -8.67 2.40 5.57
N THR A 39 -9.93 2.84 5.59
CA THR A 39 -11.08 1.98 5.30
C THR A 39 -11.17 1.63 3.81
N LEU A 40 -11.84 0.52 3.47
CA LEU A 40 -12.08 0.11 2.08
C LEU A 40 -12.73 1.22 1.23
N LYS A 41 -13.61 2.02 1.84
CA LYS A 41 -14.26 3.17 1.19
C LYS A 41 -13.25 4.25 0.79
N TRP A 42 -12.26 4.50 1.65
CA TRP A 42 -11.20 5.44 1.34
C TRP A 42 -10.35 4.93 0.18
N TYR A 43 -9.96 3.65 0.22
CA TYR A 43 -9.17 3.03 -0.84
C TYR A 43 -9.88 3.09 -2.21
N ALA A 44 -11.16 2.72 -2.25
CA ALA A 44 -11.97 2.76 -3.47
C ALA A 44 -12.09 4.18 -4.03
N ARG A 45 -12.34 5.18 -3.17
CA ARG A 45 -12.45 6.59 -3.59
C ARG A 45 -11.12 7.11 -4.16
N THR A 46 -10.01 6.81 -3.50
CA THR A 46 -8.68 7.24 -3.95
C THR A 46 -8.34 6.63 -5.31
N LEU A 47 -8.53 5.33 -5.48
CA LEU A 47 -8.30 4.66 -6.77
C LEU A 47 -9.20 5.23 -7.87
N ALA A 48 -10.48 5.45 -7.59
CA ALA A 48 -11.41 6.01 -8.58
C ALA A 48 -10.94 7.38 -9.09
N ILE A 49 -10.46 8.26 -8.20
CA ILE A 49 -9.93 9.59 -8.57
C ILE A 49 -8.67 9.46 -9.44
N ILE A 50 -7.71 8.60 -9.04
CA ILE A 50 -6.46 8.40 -9.78
C ILE A 50 -6.75 7.89 -11.20
N TYR A 51 -7.56 6.84 -11.32
CA TYR A 51 -7.89 6.26 -12.62
C TYR A 51 -8.70 7.23 -13.49
N ALA A 52 -9.66 7.95 -12.92
CA ALA A 52 -10.40 8.97 -13.67
C ALA A 52 -9.46 10.06 -14.22
N GLY A 53 -8.51 10.52 -13.40
CA GLY A 53 -7.48 11.48 -13.83
C GLY A 53 -6.61 10.95 -14.97
N LEU A 54 -6.14 9.71 -14.88
CA LEU A 54 -5.34 9.06 -15.93
C LEU A 54 -6.13 8.89 -17.23
N ILE A 55 -7.40 8.50 -17.15
CA ILE A 55 -8.28 8.34 -18.32
C ILE A 55 -8.46 9.69 -19.02
N VAL A 56 -8.79 10.75 -18.27
CA VAL A 56 -8.95 12.10 -18.82
C VAL A 56 -7.64 12.58 -19.45
N LEU A 57 -6.52 12.44 -18.75
CA LEU A 57 -5.19 12.79 -19.25
C LEU A 57 -4.89 12.06 -20.56
N TYR A 58 -5.14 10.75 -20.63
CA TYR A 58 -4.92 9.95 -21.83
C TYR A 58 -5.73 10.46 -23.02
N PHE A 59 -7.03 10.74 -22.85
CA PHE A 59 -7.86 11.24 -23.93
C PHE A 59 -7.45 12.64 -24.39
N VAL A 60 -7.14 13.54 -23.44
CA VAL A 60 -6.62 14.87 -23.77
C VAL A 60 -5.32 14.75 -24.54
N ALA A 61 -4.36 13.96 -24.05
CA ALA A 61 -3.10 13.71 -24.75
C ALA A 61 -3.35 13.10 -26.13
N SER A 62 -4.25 12.12 -26.26
CA SER A 62 -4.59 11.52 -27.56
C SER A 62 -5.14 12.55 -28.54
N ILE A 63 -6.04 13.44 -28.12
CA ILE A 63 -6.60 14.48 -28.98
C ILE A 63 -5.54 15.51 -29.38
N VAL A 64 -4.72 15.96 -28.42
CA VAL A 64 -3.67 16.95 -28.65
C VAL A 64 -2.54 16.38 -29.51
N LEU A 65 -2.14 15.12 -29.31
CA LEU A 65 -1.04 14.48 -30.03
C LEU A 65 -1.43 13.98 -31.41
N LYS A 66 -2.71 13.67 -31.69
CA LYS A 66 -3.20 13.23 -33.01
C LYS A 66 -2.62 14.02 -34.20
N PRO A 67 -2.62 15.36 -34.24
CA PRO A 67 -2.04 16.12 -35.35
C PRO A 67 -0.51 16.00 -35.46
N TYR A 68 0.17 15.64 -34.37
CA TYR A 68 1.63 15.49 -34.32
C TYR A 68 2.09 14.04 -34.60
N ILE A 69 1.18 13.08 -34.74
CA ILE A 69 1.54 11.70 -35.11
C ILE A 69 1.88 11.67 -36.60
N ARG A 70 3.17 11.53 -36.89
CA ARG A 70 3.66 11.29 -38.25
C ARG A 70 3.06 9.98 -38.79
N LYS A 71 2.43 10.02 -39.97
CA LYS A 71 2.04 8.79 -40.68
C LYS A 71 3.30 8.00 -41.02
N ILE A 72 3.41 6.79 -40.49
CA ILE A 72 4.53 5.90 -40.77
C ILE A 72 4.20 5.16 -42.08
N PRO A 73 5.05 5.29 -43.12
CA PRO A 73 4.85 4.55 -44.35
C PRO A 73 4.89 3.04 -44.11
N ALA A 74 4.08 2.29 -44.84
CA ALA A 74 4.08 0.83 -44.76
C ALA A 74 5.43 0.23 -45.19
N GLU A 75 6.23 0.94 -46.00
CA GLU A 75 7.57 0.50 -46.42
C GLU A 75 8.54 0.29 -45.24
N VAL A 76 8.43 1.11 -44.19
CA VAL A 76 9.32 1.04 -43.01
C VAL A 76 8.72 0.25 -41.85
N THR A 77 7.42 -0.03 -41.88
CA THR A 77 6.74 -0.86 -40.86
C THR A 77 5.81 -1.90 -41.48
N PRO A 78 6.33 -2.91 -42.20
CA PRO A 78 5.51 -3.92 -42.89
C PRO A 78 4.69 -4.82 -41.95
N TRP A 79 5.08 -4.94 -40.68
CA TRP A 79 4.31 -5.66 -39.65
C TRP A 79 3.16 -4.81 -39.06
N LEU A 80 3.14 -3.50 -39.32
CA LEU A 80 2.09 -2.60 -38.85
C LEU A 80 1.02 -2.53 -39.94
N LYS A 81 -0.11 -3.20 -39.74
CA LYS A 81 -1.26 -3.18 -40.67
C LYS A 81 -1.90 -1.78 -40.68
N THR A 82 -1.38 -0.84 -41.47
CA THR A 82 -2.01 0.47 -41.67
C THR A 82 -3.02 0.44 -42.81
N GLU A 83 -4.07 1.24 -42.68
CA GLU A 83 -5.18 1.29 -43.62
C GLU A 83 -4.75 1.63 -45.07
N LYS A 84 -5.48 0.99 -45.99
CA LYS A 84 -5.40 0.99 -47.45
C LYS A 84 -4.68 2.20 -48.05
N THR A 85 -3.53 1.96 -48.66
CA THR A 85 -2.86 2.87 -49.60
C THR A 85 -3.86 3.26 -50.70
N PRO A 86 -4.22 4.55 -50.89
CA PRO A 86 -4.99 4.95 -52.06
C PRO A 86 -4.12 4.72 -53.30
N ALA A 87 -4.64 3.93 -54.23
CA ALA A 87 -3.98 3.62 -55.49
C ALA A 87 -3.68 4.90 -56.26
N LYS A 88 -2.44 5.01 -56.74
CA LYS A 88 -1.95 6.08 -57.61
C LYS A 88 -2.09 5.67 -59.07
#